data_AF-A0ABD0P5K7-F1
#
_entry.id   AF-A0ABD0P5K7-F1
#
_cell.length_a   1.000
_cell.length_b   1.000
_cell.length_c   1.000
_cell.angle_alpha   90.00
_cell.angle_beta   90.00
_cell.angle_gamma   90.00
#
_symmetry.space_group_name_H-M   'P 1'
#
loop_
_entity.id
_entity.type
_entity.pdbx_description
1 polymer ?
#
loop_
_entity_poly.entity_id
_entity_poly.type
_entity_poly.pdbx_seq_one_letter_code
_entity_poly.pdbx_strand_id
1 'polypeptide(L)'
;ISVELQVRDHVASVSSRLQYVNEEEHPLEAVFVFPLPAEAAVCHFSAKIGEQEIVAEVQDRQSARDQYDDAVSSGQQAFLLEESEESSDVFKLSVGCLSPGQNASITIVYVIELSVQADHALRFCLPAVLNPRYKPA
;
A
#
# COMPACT_ATOMS: atom_id res chain seq x y z
N ILE A 1 -7.28 -8.87 6.86
CA ILE A 1 -6.85 -8.65 5.45
C ILE A 1 -7.82 -9.39 4.55
N SER A 2 -8.30 -8.77 3.48
CA SER A 2 -9.06 -9.43 2.42
C SER A 2 -8.41 -9.13 1.08
N VAL A 3 -8.35 -10.13 0.20
CA VAL A 3 -7.79 -9.98 -1.15
C VAL A 3 -8.79 -10.56 -2.14
N GLU A 4 -9.16 -9.75 -3.11
CA GLU A 4 -10.00 -10.12 -4.24
C GLU A 4 -9.15 -10.15 -5.50
N LEU A 5 -9.30 -11.21 -6.29
CA LEU A 5 -8.53 -11.43 -7.51
C LEU A 5 -9.50 -11.73 -8.65
N GLN A 6 -9.37 -10.98 -9.74
CA GLN A 6 -10.07 -11.24 -10.98
C GLN A 6 -9.04 -11.48 -12.10
N VAL A 7 -9.11 -12.65 -12.74
CA VAL A 7 -8.30 -12.95 -13.93
C VAL A 7 -9.15 -12.79 -15.17
N ARG A 8 -8.65 -12.04 -16.14
CA ARG A 8 -9.21 -11.94 -17.49
C ARG A 8 -8.08 -12.19 -18.48
N ASP A 9 -8.24 -13.22 -19.31
CA ASP A 9 -7.20 -13.70 -20.20
C ASP A 9 -5.88 -13.90 -19.43
N HIS A 10 -4.84 -13.12 -19.74
CA HIS A 10 -3.52 -13.21 -19.15
C HIS A 10 -3.24 -12.10 -18.13
N VAL A 11 -4.27 -11.39 -17.65
CA VAL A 11 -4.11 -10.27 -16.71
C VAL A 11 -4.87 -10.56 -15.43
N ALA A 12 -4.22 -10.40 -14.28
CA ALA A 12 -4.86 -10.38 -12.98
C ALA A 12 -5.05 -8.93 -12.52
N SER A 13 -6.27 -8.61 -12.10
CA SER A 13 -6.60 -7.43 -11.29
C SER A 13 -6.75 -7.87 -9.84
N VAL A 14 -6.03 -7.20 -8.94
CA VAL A 14 -5.98 -7.55 -7.52
C VAL A 14 -6.41 -6.36 -6.70
N SER A 15 -7.35 -6.58 -5.77
CA SER A 15 -7.79 -5.59 -4.78
C SER A 15 -7.49 -6.13 -3.39
N SER A 16 -6.57 -5.48 -2.69
CA SER A 16 -6.17 -5.82 -1.34
C SER A 16 -6.70 -4.80 -0.36
N ARG A 17 -7.41 -5.26 0.68
CA ARG A 17 -7.86 -4.43 1.79
C ARG A 17 -7.21 -4.87 3.08
N LEU A 18 -6.48 -3.95 3.70
CA LEU A 18 -5.82 -4.11 4.98
C LEU A 18 -6.53 -3.26 6.03
N GLN A 19 -6.59 -3.75 7.26
CA GLN A 19 -7.21 -3.06 8.38
C GLN A 19 -6.20 -3.04 9.52
N TYR A 20 -6.02 -1.86 10.09
CA TYR A 20 -5.10 -1.58 11.18
C TYR A 20 -5.80 -0.77 12.24
N VAL A 21 -5.37 -0.95 13.49
CA VAL A 21 -5.84 -0.22 14.65
C VAL A 21 -4.61 0.27 15.41
N ASN A 22 -4.61 1.53 15.84
CA ASN A 22 -3.64 1.98 16.82
C ASN A 22 -4.04 1.44 18.20
N GLU A 23 -3.34 0.43 18.70
CA GLU A 23 -3.58 -0.16 20.03
C GLU A 23 -2.83 0.58 21.15
N GLU A 24 -2.00 1.57 20.82
CA GLU A 24 -1.25 2.38 21.77
C GLU A 24 -2.12 3.47 22.42
N GLU A 25 -1.67 3.97 23.56
CA GLU A 25 -2.37 5.01 24.33
C GLU A 25 -2.09 6.45 23.81
N HIS A 26 -1.22 6.60 22.81
CA HIS A 26 -0.88 7.89 22.22
C HIS A 26 -0.98 7.87 20.69
N PRO A 27 -1.18 9.04 20.04
CA PRO A 27 -1.10 9.14 18.58
C PRO A 27 0.25 8.63 18.08
N LEU A 28 0.25 8.00 16.91
CA LEU A 28 1.46 7.51 16.27
C LEU A 28 1.43 7.74 14.76
N GLU A 29 2.62 7.73 14.16
CA GLU A 29 2.76 7.56 12.73
C GLU A 29 2.90 6.06 12.43
N ALA A 30 2.03 5.52 11.59
CA ALA A 30 2.07 4.13 11.20
C ALA A 30 2.71 3.98 9.81
N VAL A 31 3.66 3.05 9.69
CA VAL A 31 4.29 2.72 8.42
C VAL A 31 3.91 1.31 8.01
N PHE A 32 3.24 1.19 6.87
CA PHE A 32 2.85 -0.09 6.27
C PHE A 32 3.72 -0.36 5.06
N VAL A 33 4.45 -1.46 5.10
CA VAL A 33 5.30 -1.90 3.99
C VAL A 33 4.64 -3.10 3.34
N PHE A 34 4.44 -3.06 2.03
CA PHE A 34 3.82 -4.12 1.27
C PHE A 34 4.67 -4.52 0.06
N PRO A 35 4.87 -5.83 -0.13
CA PRO A 35 5.45 -6.36 -1.35
C PRO A 35 4.44 -6.26 -2.49
N LEU A 36 4.82 -5.61 -3.57
CA LEU A 36 4.08 -5.62 -4.84
C LEU A 36 5.00 -6.19 -5.91
N PRO A 37 4.55 -7.12 -6.77
CA PRO A 37 5.39 -7.63 -7.85
C PRO A 37 5.98 -6.48 -8.67
N ALA A 38 7.27 -6.55 -9.02
CA ALA A 38 7.94 -5.48 -9.76
C ALA A 38 7.28 -5.18 -11.12
N GLU A 39 6.63 -6.18 -11.73
CA GLU A 39 5.89 -5.99 -12.99
C GLU A 39 4.44 -5.50 -12.78
N ALA A 40 3.99 -5.30 -11.54
CA ALA A 40 2.65 -4.81 -11.26
C ALA A 40 2.54 -3.30 -11.47
N ALA A 41 1.41 -2.87 -12.01
CA ALA A 41 1.04 -1.46 -12.07
C ALA A 41 -0.02 -1.15 -11.01
N VAL A 42 0.29 -0.26 -10.07
CA VAL A 42 -0.68 0.24 -9.08
C VAL A 42 -1.67 1.16 -9.77
N CYS A 43 -2.95 0.83 -9.71
CA CYS A 43 -4.03 1.55 -10.36
C CYS A 43 -4.82 2.44 -9.40
N HIS A 44 -4.93 2.04 -8.13
CA HIS A 44 -5.68 2.79 -7.12
C HIS A 44 -5.08 2.55 -5.75
N PHE A 45 -5.08 3.62 -4.95
CA PHE A 45 -4.76 3.54 -3.54
C PHE A 45 -5.71 4.46 -2.76
N SER A 46 -6.31 3.93 -1.69
CA SER A 46 -7.05 4.77 -0.74
C SER A 46 -6.84 4.31 0.69
N ALA A 47 -6.93 5.28 1.60
CA ALA A 47 -6.93 5.04 3.04
C ALA A 47 -8.22 5.61 3.62
N LYS A 48 -8.96 4.79 4.35
CA LYS A 48 -10.15 5.20 5.08
C LYS A 48 -9.86 5.20 6.57
N ILE A 49 -10.02 6.36 7.20
CA ILE A 49 -9.87 6.53 8.65
C ILE A 49 -11.16 7.09 9.22
N GLY A 50 -11.77 6.36 10.14
CA GLY A 50 -13.13 6.66 10.59
C GLY A 50 -14.10 6.70 9.40
N GLU A 51 -14.72 7.86 9.17
CA GLU A 51 -15.63 8.09 8.03
C GLU A 51 -14.95 8.69 6.80
N GLN A 52 -13.76 9.26 6.94
CA GLN A 52 -13.06 9.95 5.87
C GLN A 52 -12.28 8.95 5.02
N GLU A 53 -12.51 8.97 3.71
CA GLU A 53 -11.70 8.27 2.73
C GLU A 53 -10.81 9.26 1.99
N ILE A 54 -9.53 8.93 1.88
CA ILE A 54 -8.53 9.70 1.17
C ILE A 54 -8.03 8.82 0.03
N VAL A 55 -8.14 9.33 -1.19
CA VAL A 55 -7.66 8.67 -2.40
C VAL A 55 -6.32 9.29 -2.78
N ALA A 56 -5.33 8.45 -3.06
CA ALA A 56 -4.01 8.93 -3.43
C ALA A 56 -4.04 9.60 -4.82
N GLU A 57 -3.34 10.72 -4.93
CA GLU A 57 -3.05 11.38 -6.19
C GLU A 57 -1.57 11.18 -6.53
N VAL A 58 -1.28 10.81 -7.78
CA VAL A 58 0.10 10.62 -8.22
C VAL A 58 0.77 11.98 -8.38
N GLN A 59 1.90 12.15 -7.72
CA GLN A 59 2.69 13.38 -7.74
C GLN A 59 4.18 13.08 -7.89
N ASP A 60 4.98 14.12 -8.14
CA ASP A 60 6.44 14.01 -8.05
C ASP A 60 6.86 13.61 -6.63
N ARG A 61 7.86 12.73 -6.52
CA ARG A 61 8.28 12.13 -5.24
C ARG A 61 8.66 13.18 -4.21
N GLN A 62 9.44 14.20 -4.59
CA GLN A 62 9.89 15.20 -3.62
C GLN A 62 8.72 16.08 -3.19
N SER A 63 7.88 16.47 -4.13
CA SER A 63 6.70 17.28 -3.84
C SER A 63 5.71 16.57 -2.90
N ALA A 64 5.51 15.26 -3.08
CA ALA A 64 4.66 14.46 -2.21
C ALA A 64 5.24 14.33 -0.78
N ARG A 65 6.56 14.16 -0.66
CA ARG A 65 7.27 14.12 0.64
C ARG A 65 7.14 15.44 1.38
N ASP A 66 7.44 16.56 0.72
CA ASP A 66 7.36 17.90 1.32
C ASP A 66 5.94 18.20 1.84
N GLN A 67 4.91 17.90 1.04
CA GLN A 67 3.51 18.08 1.44
C GLN A 67 3.11 17.20 2.63
N TYR A 68 3.61 15.96 2.67
CA TYR A 68 3.35 15.06 3.80
C TYR A 68 4.00 15.58 5.08
N ASP A 69 5.27 15.97 5.03
CA ASP A 69 6.02 16.45 6.19
C ASP A 69 5.42 17.76 6.74
N ASP A 70 5.00 18.67 5.87
CA ASP A 70 4.30 19.92 6.27
C ASP A 70 2.97 19.63 6.96
N ALA A 71 2.20 18.66 6.45
CA ALA A 71 0.92 18.27 7.03
C ALA A 71 1.10 17.61 8.40
N VAL A 72 2.01 16.64 8.52
CA VAL A 72 2.29 15.93 9.78
C VAL A 72 2.86 16.87 10.85
N SER A 73 3.80 17.74 10.48
CA SER A 73 4.38 18.73 11.41
C SER A 73 3.34 19.75 11.91
N SER A 74 2.30 19.99 11.12
CA SER A 74 1.14 20.82 11.50
C SER A 74 0.07 20.05 12.31
N GLY A 75 0.32 18.77 12.63
CA GLY A 75 -0.61 17.90 13.36
C GLY A 75 -1.81 17.45 12.53
N GLN A 76 -1.75 17.58 11.20
CA GLN A 76 -2.80 17.11 10.31
C GLN A 76 -2.61 15.63 10.00
N GLN A 77 -3.73 14.94 9.84
CA GLN A 77 -3.72 13.55 9.40
C GLN A 77 -3.38 13.49 7.90
N ALA A 78 -2.24 12.90 7.56
CA ALA A 78 -1.71 12.85 6.21
C ALA A 78 -1.29 11.43 5.80
N PHE A 79 -1.16 11.20 4.50
CA PHE A 79 -0.85 9.89 3.92
C PHE A 79 0.18 10.06 2.82
N LEU A 80 1.18 9.20 2.80
CA LEU A 80 2.19 9.17 1.75
C LEU A 80 2.39 7.74 1.30
N LEU A 81 2.14 7.49 0.01
CA LEU A 81 2.51 6.25 -0.64
C LEU A 81 3.76 6.49 -1.49
N GLU A 82 4.78 5.68 -1.29
CA GLU A 82 6.01 5.74 -2.09
C GLU A 82 6.53 4.33 -2.42
N GLU A 83 7.06 4.18 -3.63
CA GLU A 83 7.92 3.05 -3.98
C GLU A 83 9.25 3.18 -3.23
N SER A 84 9.74 2.08 -2.66
CA SER A 84 10.99 2.06 -1.91
C SER A 84 12.17 2.37 -2.82
N GLU A 85 13.09 3.23 -2.34
CA GLU A 85 14.34 3.53 -3.04
C GLU A 85 15.29 2.33 -3.10
N GLU A 86 15.11 1.35 -2.20
CA GLU A 86 15.96 0.17 -2.10
C GLU A 86 15.46 -1.01 -2.95
N SER A 87 14.18 -1.04 -3.31
CA SER A 87 13.55 -2.20 -3.96
C SER A 87 12.26 -1.80 -4.67
N SER A 88 12.21 -2.03 -6.00
CA SER A 88 11.07 -1.66 -6.85
C SER A 88 9.82 -2.52 -6.63
N ASP A 89 9.96 -3.62 -5.90
CA ASP A 89 8.89 -4.52 -5.49
C ASP A 89 8.37 -4.24 -4.06
N VAL A 90 8.77 -3.09 -3.49
CA VAL A 90 8.35 -2.68 -2.15
C VAL A 90 7.73 -1.31 -2.21
N PHE A 91 6.55 -1.19 -1.61
CA PHE A 91 5.87 0.08 -1.42
C PHE A 91 5.66 0.33 0.06
N LYS A 92 5.75 1.59 0.42
CA LYS A 92 5.61 2.09 1.78
C LYS A 92 4.46 3.08 1.82
N LEU A 93 3.50 2.83 2.71
CA LEU A 93 2.49 3.79 3.11
C LEU A 93 2.84 4.32 4.49
N SER A 94 3.03 5.63 4.61
CA SER A 94 3.03 6.32 5.89
C SER A 94 1.65 6.91 6.17
N VAL A 95 1.18 6.77 7.40
CA VAL A 95 -0.07 7.33 7.92
C VAL A 95 0.27 8.18 9.14
N GLY A 96 0.21 9.50 8.97
CA GLY A 96 0.50 10.46 10.02
C GLY A 96 -0.65 10.61 11.01
N CYS A 97 -0.31 10.76 12.29
CA CYS A 97 -1.24 11.14 13.36
C CYS A 97 -2.44 10.19 13.57
N LEU A 98 -2.25 8.88 13.50
CA LEU A 98 -3.28 7.89 13.83
C LEU A 98 -3.56 7.89 15.34
N SER A 99 -4.77 8.27 15.74
CA SER A 99 -5.16 8.43 17.15
C SER A 99 -5.34 7.08 17.87
N PRO A 100 -5.23 7.03 19.22
CA PRO A 100 -5.50 5.82 20.01
C PRO A 100 -6.85 5.19 19.69
N GLY A 101 -6.88 3.88 19.44
CA GLY A 101 -8.08 3.12 19.08
C GLY A 101 -8.67 3.43 17.70
N GLN A 102 -8.03 4.31 16.91
CA GLN A 102 -8.50 4.67 15.59
C GLN A 102 -8.12 3.60 14.56
N ASN A 103 -9.07 3.28 13.67
CA ASN A 103 -8.89 2.31 12.61
C ASN A 103 -8.49 2.98 11.30
N ALA A 104 -7.51 2.39 10.62
CA ALA A 104 -7.15 2.71 9.23
C ALA A 104 -7.43 1.49 8.33
N SER A 105 -8.23 1.70 7.29
CA SER A 105 -8.51 0.70 6.27
C SER A 105 -7.84 1.12 4.97
N ILE A 106 -6.83 0.37 4.56
CA ILE A 106 -6.04 0.66 3.36
C ILE A 106 -6.53 -0.23 2.21
N THR A 107 -6.74 0.36 1.04
CA THR A 107 -7.15 -0.33 -0.18
C THR A 107 -6.10 -0.10 -1.26
N ILE A 108 -5.60 -1.19 -1.84
CA ILE A 108 -4.60 -1.16 -2.90
C ILE A 108 -5.16 -1.97 -4.07
N VAL A 109 -5.20 -1.36 -5.25
CA VAL A 109 -5.59 -2.05 -6.48
C VAL A 109 -4.43 -1.99 -7.45
N TYR A 110 -4.05 -3.15 -7.98
CA TYR A 110 -3.01 -3.26 -8.99
C TYR A 110 -3.38 -4.29 -10.06
N VAL A 111 -2.74 -4.16 -11.21
CA VAL A 111 -2.83 -5.12 -12.31
C VAL A 111 -1.46 -5.73 -12.59
N ILE A 112 -1.44 -6.99 -13.03
CA ILE A 112 -0.23 -7.71 -13.40
C ILE A 112 -0.50 -8.68 -14.54
N GLU A 113 0.47 -8.82 -15.45
CA GLU A 113 0.47 -9.87 -16.47
C GLU A 113 0.87 -11.23 -15.87
N LEU A 114 0.12 -12.27 -16.20
CA LEU A 114 0.34 -13.63 -15.72
C LEU A 114 1.14 -14.43 -16.74
N SER A 115 2.24 -15.01 -16.28
CA SER A 115 3.07 -15.89 -17.12
C SER A 115 2.36 -17.22 -17.41
N VAL A 116 2.36 -17.60 -18.68
CA VAL A 116 1.90 -18.93 -19.15
C VAL A 116 3.01 -19.95 -18.89
N GLN A 117 2.66 -21.00 -18.15
CA GLN A 117 3.56 -22.09 -17.83
C GLN A 117 3.60 -23.13 -18.97
N ALA A 118 4.55 -24.07 -18.91
CA ALA A 118 4.72 -25.10 -19.95
C ALA A 118 3.51 -26.03 -20.13
N ASP A 119 2.67 -26.16 -19.09
CA ASP A 119 1.41 -26.92 -19.09
C ASP A 119 0.20 -26.06 -19.50
N HIS A 120 0.44 -24.86 -20.02
CA HIS A 120 -0.57 -23.85 -20.38
C HIS A 120 -1.35 -23.27 -19.20
N ALA A 121 -0.94 -23.52 -17.95
CA ALA A 121 -1.53 -22.87 -16.79
C ALA A 121 -1.05 -21.41 -16.66
N LEU A 122 -1.91 -20.55 -16.09
CA LEU A 122 -1.51 -19.21 -15.64
C LEU A 122 -1.02 -19.29 -14.20
N ARG A 123 0.12 -18.64 -13.92
CA ARG A 123 0.65 -18.54 -12.55
C ARG A 123 0.44 -17.15 -11.99
N PHE A 124 -0.29 -17.08 -10.89
CA PHE A 124 -0.36 -15.90 -10.03
C PHE A 124 0.32 -16.19 -8.69
N CYS A 125 1.11 -15.25 -8.19
CA CYS A 125 1.74 -15.31 -6.88
C CYS A 125 1.29 -14.10 -6.06
N LEU A 126 0.60 -14.34 -4.95
CA LEU A 126 0.30 -13.29 -3.97
C LEU A 126 1.42 -13.25 -2.93
N PRO A 127 2.20 -12.17 -2.84
CA PRO A 127 3.19 -12.04 -1.80
C PRO A 127 2.48 -11.79 -0.46
N ALA A 128 2.52 -12.75 0.47
CA ALA A 128 1.82 -12.67 1.75
C ALA A 128 2.69 -12.15 2.90
N VAL A 129 4.01 -12.14 2.73
CA VAL A 129 4.99 -11.75 3.75
C VAL A 129 6.18 -11.08 3.06
N LEU A 130 6.71 -10.01 3.64
CA LEU A 130 8.04 -9.51 3.31
C LEU A 130 9.07 -10.53 3.80
N ASN A 131 9.62 -11.34 2.89
CA ASN A 131 10.72 -12.25 3.23
C ASN A 131 11.97 -11.43 3.64
N PRO A 132 12.93 -11.97 4.43
CA PRO A 132 14.11 -11.22 4.96
C PRO A 132 15.05 -10.58 3.92
N ARG A 133 14.74 -10.70 2.63
CA ARG A 133 15.36 -9.94 1.55
C ARG A 133 15.08 -8.43 1.68
N TYR A 134 14.02 -8.05 2.39
CA TYR A 134 13.65 -6.66 2.69
C TYR A 134 14.11 -6.27 4.09
N LYS A 135 14.98 -5.25 4.19
CA LYS A 135 15.27 -4.61 5.47
C LYS A 135 14.23 -3.51 5.67
N PRO A 136 13.43 -3.53 6.75
CA PRO A 136 12.70 -2.33 7.12
C PRO A 136 13.75 -1.27 7.50
N ALA A 137 13.66 -0.11 6.85
CA ALA A 137 14.48 1.06 7.17
C ALA A 137 14.23 1.55 8.60
#